data_AF-A0AAD8XJT0-F1
#
_entry.id   AF-A0AAD8XJT0-F1
#
_cell.length_a   1.000
_cell.length_b   1.000
_cell.length_c   1.000
_cell.angle_alpha   90.00
_cell.angle_beta   90.00
_cell.angle_gamma   90.00
#
_symmetry.space_group_name_H-M   'P 1'
#
loop_
_entity.id
_entity.type
_entity.pdbx_description
1 polymer ?
#
loop_
_entity_poly.entity_id
_entity_poly.type
_entity_poly.pdbx_seq_one_letter_code
_entity_poly.pdbx_strand_id
1 'polypeptide(L)'
;MCGRYALALRPSQIRRMLEDDDMAVDDAPEDEGQGSPRQTYNFAPGYHGVVYRADVPDRGAGHGRHQGSSQQDSAASSQSHSNDSGDSSVKYKMQSMQWGLIPFWTKRDPGYATLSKTINCRDDSLSTPGGMWSTMKAGKRCIVVAQGFYEWLKNGKEKTPHFVKRKDGQLMCFAGLWDCAQYEGEHPNPQPFRIDAQEKRYTYTIITTDSNKQLKFLHDRMPVILDPGSKELKTWLDPKRHEWSKELQDLLKPFDGELECYAVSKEVGKVGNNSPSFIIPVASKENKSNIANFFANASAKQKSKEATKLEPTIETKEEPKESQVGQDQPVPEVIAKAADEEGSQEVVGVKREAPDAVEDAQEEPPRKMLRVSPVKGRQSRINPTSNGSRSPVKSKQGGTQKITKFFANSS
;
A
#
# COMPACT_ATOMS: atom_id res chain seq x y z
N MET A 1 6.66 13.25 -0.13
CA MET A 1 6.25 12.63 -1.41
C MET A 1 5.99 11.15 -1.15
N CYS A 2 4.76 10.71 -1.38
CA CYS A 2 4.31 9.35 -1.07
C CYS A 2 5.17 8.27 -1.77
N GLY A 3 5.95 7.51 -0.99
CA GLY A 3 6.76 6.39 -1.47
C GLY A 3 6.27 5.02 -0.97
N ARG A 4 5.12 4.99 -0.29
CA ARG A 4 4.49 3.78 0.24
C ARG A 4 3.03 4.05 0.61
N TYR A 5 2.15 3.09 0.37
CA TYR A 5 0.77 3.15 0.87
C TYR A 5 0.30 1.80 1.39
N ALA A 6 -0.93 1.72 1.90
CA ALA A 6 -1.58 0.47 2.29
C ALA A 6 -2.81 0.21 1.43
N LEU A 7 -2.92 -1.02 0.91
CA LEU A 7 -4.12 -1.54 0.26
C LEU A 7 -4.14 -3.06 0.47
N ALA A 8 -4.66 -3.47 1.63
CA ALA A 8 -4.79 -4.87 2.03
C ALA A 8 -6.20 -5.44 1.77
N LEU A 9 -7.07 -4.67 1.13
CA LEU A 9 -8.42 -5.07 0.74
C LEU A 9 -8.40 -5.85 -0.58
N ARG A 10 -9.32 -6.80 -0.70
CA ARG A 10 -9.60 -7.51 -1.95
C ARG A 10 -10.30 -6.60 -2.97
N PRO A 11 -10.08 -6.79 -4.29
CA PRO A 11 -10.86 -6.16 -5.35
C PRO A 11 -12.37 -6.11 -5.10
N SER A 12 -13.01 -7.22 -4.71
CA SER A 12 -14.44 -7.28 -4.39
C SER A 12 -14.86 -6.31 -3.27
N GLN A 13 -14.03 -6.18 -2.23
CA GLN A 13 -14.26 -5.24 -1.14
C GLN A 13 -14.08 -3.79 -1.59
N ILE A 14 -13.05 -3.51 -2.39
CA ILE A 14 -12.78 -2.18 -2.94
C ILE A 14 -13.94 -1.76 -3.86
N ARG A 15 -14.36 -2.65 -4.77
CA ARG A 15 -15.50 -2.44 -5.65
C ARG A 15 -16.74 -2.03 -4.87
N ARG A 16 -17.11 -2.80 -3.84
CA ARG A 16 -18.26 -2.51 -3.00
C ARG A 16 -18.15 -1.13 -2.32
N MET A 17 -16.99 -0.79 -1.76
CA MET A 17 -16.78 0.52 -1.14
C MET A 17 -16.88 1.68 -2.13
N LEU A 18 -16.44 1.49 -3.38
CA LEU A 18 -16.62 2.48 -4.45
C LEU A 18 -18.09 2.61 -4.87
N GLU A 19 -18.81 1.49 -4.99
CA GLU A 19 -20.24 1.47 -5.31
C GLU A 19 -21.09 2.11 -4.19
N ASP A 20 -20.75 1.86 -2.92
CA ASP A 20 -21.34 2.52 -1.74
C ASP A 20 -21.09 4.05 -1.73
N ASP A 21 -20.02 4.52 -2.39
CA ASP A 21 -19.61 5.93 -2.55
C ASP A 21 -20.09 6.57 -3.89
N ASP A 22 -21.10 6.03 -4.57
CA ASP A 22 -21.62 6.50 -5.89
C ASP A 22 -20.55 6.54 -7.01
N MET A 23 -19.65 5.55 -7.02
CA MET A 23 -18.66 5.32 -8.07
C MET A 23 -18.89 3.97 -8.74
N ALA A 24 -19.62 3.99 -9.87
CA ALA A 24 -19.93 2.79 -10.66
C ALA A 24 -18.67 2.01 -11.09
N VAL A 25 -18.75 0.69 -11.11
CA VAL A 25 -17.66 -0.22 -11.53
C VAL A 25 -18.22 -1.27 -12.51
N ASP A 26 -18.03 -1.06 -13.81
CA ASP A 26 -18.47 -1.97 -14.87
C ASP A 26 -17.59 -3.23 -14.97
N ASP A 27 -16.27 -3.07 -14.74
CA ASP A 27 -15.25 -4.13 -14.85
C ASP A 27 -14.25 -4.03 -13.69
N ALA A 28 -13.77 -5.16 -13.19
CA ALA A 28 -12.88 -5.26 -12.03
C ALA A 28 -12.05 -6.56 -12.06
N PRO A 29 -10.81 -6.56 -11.54
CA PRO A 29 -9.99 -7.76 -11.47
C PRO A 29 -10.55 -8.75 -10.44
N GLU A 30 -10.29 -10.04 -10.66
CA GLU A 30 -10.58 -11.09 -9.69
C GLU A 30 -9.79 -10.91 -8.38
N ASP A 31 -10.33 -11.44 -7.29
CA ASP A 31 -9.75 -11.32 -5.94
C ASP A 31 -8.40 -12.02 -5.79
N GLU A 32 -8.20 -13.09 -6.54
CA GLU A 32 -7.02 -13.97 -6.51
C GLU A 32 -6.64 -14.36 -7.95
N GLY A 33 -5.58 -15.16 -8.13
CA GLY A 33 -5.15 -15.61 -9.46
C GLY A 33 -4.15 -14.68 -10.18
N GLN A 34 -3.79 -15.04 -11.41
CA GLN A 34 -2.75 -14.37 -12.20
C GLN A 34 -3.22 -12.99 -12.66
N GLY A 35 -2.46 -11.93 -12.34
CA GLY A 35 -2.82 -10.55 -12.65
C GLY A 35 -3.62 -9.82 -11.56
N SER A 36 -4.11 -10.54 -10.53
CA SER A 36 -4.76 -9.92 -9.36
C SER A 36 -3.84 -8.88 -8.69
N PRO A 37 -4.39 -7.74 -8.22
CA PRO A 37 -3.59 -6.68 -7.61
C PRO A 37 -3.05 -7.10 -6.23
N ARG A 38 -1.87 -6.57 -5.88
CA ARG A 38 -1.14 -6.94 -4.67
C ARG A 38 -1.83 -6.41 -3.41
N GLN A 39 -2.47 -7.30 -2.67
CA GLN A 39 -3.02 -7.03 -1.34
C GLN A 39 -1.87 -6.95 -0.31
N THR A 40 -1.63 -5.76 0.26
CA THR A 40 -0.55 -5.54 1.24
C THR A 40 -0.75 -4.27 2.07
N TYR A 41 -0.42 -4.36 3.36
CA TYR A 41 -0.31 -3.20 4.25
C TYR A 41 0.94 -2.35 3.96
N ASN A 42 1.85 -2.83 3.09
CA ASN A 42 3.13 -2.20 2.79
C ASN A 42 3.37 -2.14 1.27
N PHE A 43 2.54 -1.36 0.58
CA PHE A 43 2.50 -1.28 -0.87
C PHE A 43 3.60 -0.39 -1.43
N ALA A 44 4.61 -0.99 -2.08
CA ALA A 44 5.80 -0.31 -2.59
C ALA A 44 5.79 -0.14 -4.12
N PRO A 45 6.58 0.80 -4.67
CA PRO A 45 6.80 0.93 -6.11
C PRO A 45 7.15 -0.38 -6.82
N GLY A 46 6.65 -0.54 -8.05
CA GLY A 46 6.82 -1.74 -8.86
C GLY A 46 5.83 -2.87 -8.56
N TYR A 47 5.01 -2.78 -7.51
CA TYR A 47 3.87 -3.68 -7.29
C TYR A 47 2.66 -3.28 -8.16
N HIS A 48 1.78 -4.25 -8.43
CA HIS A 48 0.52 -4.02 -9.15
C HIS A 48 -0.59 -3.66 -8.17
N GLY A 49 -1.24 -2.52 -8.36
CA GLY A 49 -2.27 -1.96 -7.46
C GLY A 49 -3.58 -1.72 -8.18
N VAL A 50 -4.64 -1.39 -7.43
CA VAL A 50 -5.94 -1.05 -8.00
C VAL A 50 -5.94 0.40 -8.47
N VAL A 51 -6.22 0.57 -9.77
CA VAL A 51 -6.45 1.87 -10.40
C VAL A 51 -7.89 1.91 -10.91
N TYR A 52 -8.67 2.88 -10.47
CA TYR A 52 -10.01 3.17 -10.97
C TYR A 52 -9.94 4.22 -12.08
N ARG A 53 -10.60 3.98 -13.22
CA ARG A 53 -10.50 4.84 -14.42
C ARG A 53 -11.69 4.67 -15.34
N ALA A 54 -11.95 5.67 -16.19
CA ALA A 54 -12.84 5.51 -17.32
C ALA A 54 -12.31 4.44 -18.29
N ASP A 55 -13.22 3.64 -18.86
CA ASP A 55 -12.87 2.66 -19.88
C ASP A 55 -12.71 3.36 -21.24
N VAL A 56 -11.47 3.47 -21.67
CA VAL A 56 -11.05 4.16 -22.90
C VAL A 56 -9.87 3.41 -23.53
N PRO A 57 -9.63 3.54 -24.84
CA PRO A 57 -8.52 2.87 -25.52
C PRO A 57 -7.15 3.18 -24.89
N ASP A 58 -6.15 2.33 -25.12
CA ASP A 58 -4.80 2.43 -24.53
C ASP A 58 -4.06 3.73 -24.91
N ARG A 59 -4.47 4.38 -25.99
CA ARG A 59 -3.98 5.71 -26.39
C ARG A 59 -4.56 6.86 -25.54
N GLY A 60 -5.48 6.56 -24.62
CA GLY A 60 -6.23 7.51 -23.81
C GLY A 60 -7.53 7.96 -24.48
N ALA A 61 -8.28 8.78 -23.74
CA ALA A 61 -9.49 9.44 -24.21
C ALA A 61 -9.20 10.48 -25.31
N GLY A 62 -10.21 10.79 -26.13
CA GLY A 62 -10.15 11.74 -27.23
C GLY A 62 -10.16 11.10 -28.62
N HIS A 63 -10.53 11.89 -29.63
CA HIS A 63 -10.58 11.44 -31.01
C HIS A 63 -9.23 10.93 -31.48
N GLY A 64 -9.23 9.82 -32.24
CA GLY A 64 -8.05 9.39 -32.95
C GLY A 64 -7.67 10.53 -33.90
N ARG A 65 -6.44 11.04 -33.77
CA ARG A 65 -5.94 12.04 -34.72
C ARG A 65 -5.78 11.33 -36.05
N HIS A 66 -6.83 11.37 -36.89
CA HIS A 66 -6.75 11.03 -38.29
C HIS A 66 -5.69 11.96 -38.89
N GLN A 67 -4.46 11.47 -38.98
CA GLN A 67 -3.49 12.05 -39.90
C GLN A 67 -4.03 11.76 -41.29
N GLY A 68 -4.44 12.83 -41.98
CA GLY A 68 -4.81 12.74 -43.38
C GLY A 68 -3.57 12.46 -44.22
N SER A 69 -3.32 11.19 -44.52
CA SER A 69 -2.41 10.77 -45.59
C SER A 69 -2.86 9.43 -46.16
N SER A 70 -3.53 9.49 -47.32
CA SER A 70 -3.50 8.54 -48.44
C SER A 70 -3.36 7.02 -48.17
N GLN A 71 -4.45 6.30 -48.49
CA GLN A 71 -4.54 5.05 -49.27
C GLN A 71 -3.68 3.80 -48.94
N GLN A 72 -4.37 2.65 -48.94
CA GLN A 72 -3.85 1.26 -49.03
C GLN A 72 -2.98 0.81 -47.84
N ASP A 73 -3.36 -0.18 -47.04
CA ASP A 73 -3.70 -1.55 -47.48
C ASP A 73 -4.79 -2.26 -46.64
N SER A 74 -5.32 -3.34 -47.20
CA SER A 74 -6.40 -4.17 -46.65
C SER A 74 -5.93 -5.51 -46.09
N ALA A 75 -6.13 -5.79 -44.80
CA ALA A 75 -6.28 -7.16 -44.29
C ALA A 75 -6.92 -7.23 -42.88
N ALA A 76 -8.05 -7.93 -42.81
CA ALA A 76 -8.57 -8.70 -41.67
C ALA A 76 -8.29 -8.25 -40.22
N SER A 77 -9.22 -7.50 -39.64
CA SER A 77 -9.65 -7.73 -38.24
C SER A 77 -11.13 -7.42 -38.09
N SER A 78 -11.93 -8.43 -37.74
CA SER A 78 -13.38 -8.32 -37.57
C SER A 78 -13.71 -7.60 -36.26
N GLN A 79 -13.62 -6.27 -36.24
CA GLN A 79 -14.14 -5.45 -35.15
C GLN A 79 -15.51 -4.89 -35.51
N SER A 80 -16.49 -5.20 -34.68
CA SER A 80 -17.85 -4.69 -34.77
C SER A 80 -17.87 -3.17 -34.55
N HIS A 81 -17.90 -2.41 -35.65
CA HIS A 81 -18.19 -0.98 -35.60
C HIS A 81 -19.68 -0.76 -35.28
N SER A 82 -20.04 -0.83 -34.00
CA SER A 82 -21.26 -0.19 -33.51
C SER A 82 -21.07 1.31 -33.60
N ASN A 83 -21.62 1.91 -34.67
CA ASN A 83 -21.90 3.34 -34.76
C ASN A 83 -23.01 3.66 -33.74
N ASP A 84 -22.67 3.68 -32.46
CA ASP A 84 -23.62 4.01 -31.40
C ASP A 84 -23.69 5.54 -31.25
N SER A 85 -24.73 6.11 -31.86
CA SER A 85 -25.16 7.49 -31.63
C SER A 85 -26.23 7.56 -30.53
N GLY A 86 -26.17 6.65 -29.55
CA GLY A 86 -26.91 6.71 -28.30
C GLY A 86 -26.12 7.44 -27.20
N ASP A 87 -26.84 7.83 -26.14
CA ASP A 87 -26.24 8.42 -24.93
C ASP A 87 -25.53 7.34 -24.11
N SER A 88 -24.36 6.92 -24.62
CA SER A 88 -23.53 5.91 -23.98
C SER A 88 -22.93 6.48 -22.69
N SER A 89 -23.53 6.12 -21.56
CA SER A 89 -23.03 6.44 -20.22
C SER A 89 -21.58 6.00 -20.08
N VAL A 90 -20.71 6.88 -19.57
CA VAL A 90 -19.29 6.58 -19.38
C VAL A 90 -19.14 5.35 -18.49
N LYS A 91 -18.49 4.30 -19.02
CA LYS A 91 -18.12 3.13 -18.25
C LYS A 91 -16.83 3.35 -17.48
N TYR A 92 -16.74 2.75 -16.31
CA TYR A 92 -15.59 2.85 -15.42
C TYR A 92 -15.15 1.46 -14.98
N LYS A 93 -13.84 1.29 -14.80
CA LYS A 93 -13.27 0.01 -14.37
C LYS A 93 -12.18 0.16 -13.34
N MET A 94 -12.10 -0.85 -12.49
CA MET A 94 -10.91 -1.13 -11.69
C MET A 94 -9.95 -1.97 -12.54
N GLN A 95 -8.67 -1.59 -12.56
CA GLN A 95 -7.65 -2.29 -13.33
C GLN A 95 -6.40 -2.49 -12.47
N SER A 96 -5.82 -3.69 -12.55
CA SER A 96 -4.52 -4.00 -11.97
C SER A 96 -3.42 -3.31 -12.79
N MET A 97 -2.64 -2.41 -12.19
CA MET A 97 -1.59 -1.64 -12.89
C MET A 97 -0.32 -1.53 -12.05
N GLN A 98 0.86 -1.45 -12.67
CA GLN A 98 2.13 -1.33 -11.95
C GLN A 98 2.40 0.10 -11.46
N TRP A 99 2.81 0.28 -10.20
CA TRP A 99 3.19 1.59 -9.68
C TRP A 99 4.60 2.03 -10.17
N GLY A 100 4.66 3.19 -10.81
CA GLY A 100 5.82 3.73 -11.50
C GLY A 100 5.50 3.79 -12.99
N LEU A 101 5.21 4.97 -13.52
CA LEU A 101 4.71 5.09 -14.89
C LEU A 101 5.82 4.81 -15.93
N ILE A 102 5.48 4.03 -16.95
CA ILE A 102 6.32 3.70 -18.09
C ILE A 102 5.62 4.24 -19.35
N PRO A 103 6.15 5.29 -20.00
CA PRO A 103 5.51 5.86 -21.18
C PRO A 103 5.43 4.88 -22.35
N PHE A 104 4.38 4.97 -23.17
CA PHE A 104 4.11 4.04 -24.28
C PHE A 104 5.24 3.91 -25.32
N TRP A 105 6.08 4.94 -25.46
CA TRP A 105 7.26 4.92 -26.35
C TRP A 105 8.45 4.12 -25.78
N THR A 106 8.35 3.60 -24.56
CA THR A 106 9.43 2.85 -23.90
C THR A 106 9.47 1.43 -24.44
N LYS A 107 10.43 1.15 -25.34
CA LYS A 107 10.56 -0.14 -26.05
C LYS A 107 11.28 -1.25 -25.29
N ARG A 108 11.94 -0.95 -24.16
CA ARG A 108 12.69 -1.92 -23.35
C ARG A 108 12.48 -1.63 -21.86
N ASP A 109 12.59 -2.65 -21.02
CA ASP A 109 12.50 -2.49 -19.56
C ASP A 109 13.48 -1.39 -19.07
N PRO A 110 12.96 -0.26 -18.54
CA PRO A 110 13.79 0.86 -18.13
C PRO A 110 14.48 0.62 -16.78
N GLY A 111 14.19 -0.51 -16.12
CA GLY A 111 14.76 -0.93 -14.85
C GLY A 111 14.20 -0.16 -13.65
N TYR A 112 14.33 -0.76 -12.47
CA TYR A 112 13.80 -0.23 -11.21
C TYR A 112 14.27 1.20 -10.88
N ALA A 113 15.51 1.56 -11.25
CA ALA A 113 16.08 2.88 -10.99
C ALA A 113 15.41 4.00 -11.82
N THR A 114 14.85 3.68 -12.98
CA THR A 114 14.08 4.63 -13.79
C THR A 114 12.63 4.64 -13.32
N LEU A 115 12.05 3.46 -13.08
CA LEU A 115 10.70 3.28 -12.55
C LEU A 115 10.49 4.05 -11.23
N SER A 116 11.48 4.08 -10.35
CA SER A 116 11.42 4.79 -9.06
C SER A 116 11.36 6.33 -9.20
N LYS A 117 11.68 6.88 -10.38
CA LYS A 117 11.58 8.32 -10.67
C LYS A 117 10.18 8.73 -11.15
N THR A 118 9.37 7.78 -11.59
CA THR A 118 8.03 8.02 -12.17
C THR A 118 6.89 7.56 -11.26
N ILE A 119 7.17 7.25 -9.99
CA ILE A 119 6.16 6.88 -8.97
C ILE A 119 5.25 8.04 -8.56
N ASN A 120 5.77 9.27 -8.65
CA ASN A 120 5.02 10.50 -8.39
C ASN A 120 5.20 11.48 -9.55
N CYS A 121 4.12 12.18 -9.87
CA CYS A 121 4.11 13.39 -10.67
C CYS A 121 3.89 14.59 -9.73
N ARG A 122 4.43 15.76 -10.06
CA ARG A 122 4.11 17.01 -9.35
C ARG A 122 3.06 17.79 -10.14
N ASP A 123 2.07 18.32 -9.46
CA ASP A 123 1.06 19.26 -9.99
C ASP A 123 1.65 20.41 -10.82
N ASP A 124 2.75 21.01 -10.36
CA ASP A 124 3.48 22.06 -11.09
C ASP A 124 3.95 21.62 -12.48
N SER A 125 4.36 20.36 -12.61
CA SER A 125 4.89 19.74 -13.83
C SER A 125 3.78 19.40 -14.84
N LEU A 126 2.52 19.55 -14.44
CA LEU A 126 1.35 19.44 -15.31
C LEU A 126 0.86 20.81 -15.80
N SER A 127 1.24 21.90 -15.13
CA SER A 127 0.87 23.26 -15.55
C SER A 127 1.54 23.70 -16.85
N THR A 128 2.73 23.16 -17.15
CA THR A 128 3.52 23.53 -18.34
C THR A 128 3.20 22.64 -19.55
N PRO A 129 3.31 23.16 -20.78
CA PRO A 129 3.35 22.34 -21.99
C PRO A 129 4.62 21.49 -22.09
N GLY A 130 4.51 20.30 -22.69
CA GLY A 130 5.64 19.40 -22.89
C GLY A 130 5.99 18.53 -21.67
N GLY A 131 7.22 18.00 -21.66
CA GLY A 131 7.68 17.04 -20.64
C GLY A 131 7.06 15.64 -20.76
N MET A 132 7.52 14.72 -19.90
CA MET A 132 7.14 13.30 -19.93
C MET A 132 5.64 13.06 -19.78
N TRP A 133 4.94 13.89 -18.99
CA TRP A 133 3.52 13.71 -18.66
C TRP A 133 2.54 14.25 -19.72
N SER A 134 3.05 14.95 -20.73
CA SER A 134 2.24 15.69 -21.71
C SER A 134 1.20 14.83 -22.44
N THR A 135 1.56 13.61 -22.84
CA THR A 135 0.66 12.70 -23.56
C THR A 135 -0.35 11.99 -22.65
N MET A 136 -0.13 11.98 -21.33
CA MET A 136 -1.00 11.29 -20.38
C MET A 136 -2.00 12.25 -19.73
N LYS A 137 -1.59 13.49 -19.39
CA LYS A 137 -2.42 14.43 -18.62
C LYS A 137 -3.78 14.74 -19.29
N ALA A 138 -3.81 14.78 -20.61
CA ALA A 138 -4.99 15.11 -21.39
C ALA A 138 -6.03 13.98 -21.50
N GLY A 139 -5.62 12.70 -21.51
CA GLY A 139 -6.54 11.57 -21.81
C GLY A 139 -6.30 10.27 -21.04
N LYS A 140 -5.30 10.22 -20.16
CA LYS A 140 -4.92 9.04 -19.35
C LYS A 140 -4.89 9.38 -17.87
N ARG A 141 -5.97 9.99 -17.39
CA ARG A 141 -6.21 10.28 -15.97
C ARG A 141 -6.83 9.05 -15.29
N CYS A 142 -6.53 8.87 -14.01
CA CYS A 142 -7.08 7.79 -13.18
C CYS A 142 -7.13 8.19 -11.70
N ILE A 143 -7.71 7.31 -10.89
CA ILE A 143 -7.69 7.34 -9.44
C ILE A 143 -6.91 6.12 -8.94
N VAL A 144 -5.91 6.32 -8.09
CA VAL A 144 -5.19 5.25 -7.39
C VAL A 144 -5.85 5.05 -6.03
N VAL A 145 -6.32 3.84 -5.77
CA VAL A 145 -7.08 3.53 -4.54
C VAL A 145 -6.14 3.05 -3.44
N ALA A 146 -6.31 3.57 -2.22
CA ALA A 146 -5.59 3.14 -1.02
C ALA A 146 -6.44 3.24 0.25
N GLN A 147 -6.06 2.54 1.31
CA GLN A 147 -6.62 2.75 2.67
C GLN A 147 -5.97 3.93 3.41
N GLY A 148 -4.82 4.40 2.89
CA GLY A 148 -3.98 5.43 3.49
C GLY A 148 -2.55 5.32 2.98
N PHE A 149 -1.74 6.35 3.21
CA PHE A 149 -0.33 6.39 2.78
C PHE A 149 0.64 6.54 3.95
N TYR A 150 1.91 6.18 3.72
CA TYR A 150 2.97 6.42 4.70
C TYR A 150 3.88 7.55 4.26
N GLU A 151 4.34 8.32 5.24
CA GLU A 151 5.37 9.32 5.07
C GLU A 151 6.30 9.35 6.30
N TRP A 152 7.56 9.73 6.10
CA TRP A 152 8.59 9.62 7.14
C TRP A 152 8.99 10.98 7.68
N LEU A 153 8.64 11.24 8.94
CA LEU A 153 9.13 12.39 9.69
C LEU A 153 10.65 12.27 9.88
N LYS A 154 11.39 13.28 9.42
CA LYS A 154 12.88 13.29 9.43
C LYS A 154 13.39 14.07 10.63
N ASN A 155 13.87 13.37 11.65
CA ASN A 155 14.52 13.96 12.82
C ASN A 155 16.04 13.75 12.70
N GLY A 156 16.69 14.64 11.94
CA GLY A 156 18.10 14.50 11.58
C GLY A 156 18.35 13.26 10.73
N LYS A 157 19.05 12.26 11.29
CA LYS A 157 19.28 10.96 10.64
C LYS A 157 18.15 9.95 10.87
N GLU A 158 17.33 10.14 11.90
CA GLU A 158 16.23 9.23 12.22
C GLU A 158 15.01 9.53 11.34
N LYS A 159 14.27 8.47 11.00
CA LYS A 159 13.03 8.54 10.24
C LYS A 159 11.93 7.77 10.96
N THR A 160 10.89 8.48 11.41
CA THR A 160 9.72 7.86 12.05
C THR A 160 8.58 7.76 11.04
N PRO A 161 8.17 6.55 10.62
CA PRO A 161 7.04 6.41 9.72
C PRO A 161 5.75 6.84 10.42
N HIS A 162 4.96 7.63 9.71
CA HIS A 162 3.58 7.93 10.06
C HIS A 162 2.67 7.35 9.00
N PHE A 163 1.51 6.84 9.40
CA PHE A 163 0.43 6.48 8.50
C PHE A 163 -0.61 7.59 8.49
N VAL A 164 -1.11 7.90 7.30
CA VAL A 164 -2.08 8.95 7.04
C VAL A 164 -3.29 8.34 6.34
N LYS A 165 -4.47 8.44 6.97
CA LYS A 165 -5.76 7.94 6.44
C LYS A 165 -6.82 9.04 6.51
N ARG A 166 -7.96 8.85 5.84
CA ARG A 166 -9.12 9.73 6.02
C ARG A 166 -9.72 9.48 7.41
N LYS A 167 -10.24 10.53 8.03
CA LYS A 167 -10.88 10.44 9.37
C LYS A 167 -12.27 9.80 9.31
N ASP A 168 -12.99 10.02 8.21
CA ASP A 168 -14.29 9.38 7.91
C ASP A 168 -14.21 7.86 7.69
N GLY A 169 -13.02 7.32 7.39
CA GLY A 169 -12.82 5.89 7.12
C GLY A 169 -13.04 5.48 5.65
N GLN A 170 -13.38 6.41 4.76
CA GLN A 170 -13.45 6.16 3.31
C GLN A 170 -12.07 5.87 2.72
N LEU A 171 -12.07 5.34 1.50
CA LEU A 171 -10.85 5.10 0.73
C LEU A 171 -10.18 6.41 0.31
N MET A 172 -8.86 6.38 0.25
CA MET A 172 -8.08 7.39 -0.46
C MET A 172 -8.24 7.21 -1.96
N CYS A 173 -8.83 8.21 -2.62
CA CYS A 173 -8.84 8.34 -4.07
C CYS A 173 -7.76 9.33 -4.51
N PHE A 174 -6.54 8.85 -4.75
CA PHE A 174 -5.45 9.72 -5.21
C PHE A 174 -5.58 10.02 -6.70
N ALA A 175 -5.51 11.29 -7.10
CA ALA A 175 -5.42 11.65 -8.52
C ALA A 175 -4.12 11.09 -9.11
N GLY A 176 -4.22 10.42 -10.25
CA GLY A 176 -3.10 9.77 -10.92
C GLY A 176 -3.15 9.91 -12.44
N LEU A 177 -2.03 9.60 -13.08
CA LEU A 177 -1.95 9.38 -14.53
C LEU A 177 -1.53 7.93 -14.78
N TRP A 178 -1.99 7.36 -15.90
CA TRP A 178 -1.59 6.03 -16.35
C TRP A 178 -0.98 6.06 -17.76
N ASP A 179 -0.25 5.00 -18.11
CA ASP A 179 0.13 4.72 -19.48
C ASP A 179 0.26 3.20 -19.71
N CYS A 180 0.25 2.79 -20.98
CA CYS A 180 0.39 1.42 -21.43
C CYS A 180 1.58 1.32 -22.39
N ALA A 181 2.63 0.60 -21.98
CA ALA A 181 3.80 0.31 -22.81
C ALA A 181 3.83 -1.15 -23.26
N GLN A 182 4.40 -1.40 -24.44
CA GLN A 182 4.70 -2.74 -24.95
C GLN A 182 6.18 -2.77 -25.33
N TYR A 183 6.90 -3.79 -24.88
CA TYR A 183 8.33 -3.91 -25.14
C TYR A 183 8.57 -4.64 -26.47
N GLU A 184 9.77 -4.44 -27.03
CA GLU A 184 10.21 -5.04 -28.28
C GLU A 184 11.41 -5.96 -28.03
N GLY A 185 11.41 -7.12 -28.68
CA GLY A 185 12.48 -8.12 -28.60
C GLY A 185 12.37 -9.09 -27.42
N GLU A 186 13.16 -10.16 -27.49
CA GLU A 186 13.20 -11.18 -26.44
C GLU A 186 13.85 -10.66 -25.14
N HIS A 187 13.30 -11.05 -23.99
CA HIS A 187 13.87 -10.67 -22.70
C HIS A 187 15.21 -11.41 -22.47
N PRO A 188 16.33 -10.72 -22.21
CA PRO A 188 17.66 -11.36 -22.06
C PRO A 188 17.83 -12.20 -20.78
N ASN A 189 16.77 -12.33 -19.97
CA ASN A 189 16.68 -13.21 -18.80
C ASN A 189 15.20 -13.54 -18.54
N PRO A 190 14.66 -14.65 -19.09
CA PRO A 190 13.32 -15.10 -18.73
C PRO A 190 13.29 -15.49 -17.24
N GLN A 191 12.54 -14.74 -16.44
CA GLN A 191 12.24 -15.05 -15.05
C GLN A 191 10.81 -15.62 -15.00
N PRO A 192 10.54 -16.70 -14.23
CA PRO A 192 9.26 -17.44 -14.25
C PRO A 192 8.07 -16.68 -13.63
N PHE A 193 8.19 -15.36 -13.44
CA PHE A 193 7.16 -14.49 -12.88
C PHE A 193 7.07 -13.14 -13.61
N ARG A 194 7.40 -13.12 -14.91
CA ARG A 194 7.30 -11.91 -15.74
C ARG A 194 6.52 -12.18 -17.02
N ILE A 195 5.33 -11.56 -17.06
CA ILE A 195 4.61 -11.02 -18.23
C ILE A 195 5.48 -10.99 -19.49
N ASP A 196 5.01 -11.64 -20.55
CA ASP A 196 5.76 -11.86 -21.78
C ASP A 196 6.19 -10.55 -22.46
N ALA A 197 7.16 -10.63 -23.38
CA ALA A 197 7.62 -9.45 -24.12
C ALA A 197 6.49 -8.79 -24.92
N GLN A 198 5.58 -9.59 -25.47
CA GLN A 198 4.40 -9.16 -26.23
C GLN A 198 3.27 -8.60 -25.35
N GLU A 199 3.27 -8.78 -24.03
CA GLU A 199 2.15 -8.38 -23.17
C GLU A 199 2.24 -6.90 -22.74
N LYS A 200 1.08 -6.22 -22.77
CA LYS A 200 0.92 -4.79 -22.46
C LYS A 200 1.12 -4.53 -20.96
N ARG A 201 1.97 -3.55 -20.64
CA ARG A 201 2.28 -3.11 -19.28
C ARG A 201 1.54 -1.83 -18.96
N TYR A 202 0.40 -1.95 -18.28
CA TYR A 202 -0.33 -0.82 -17.72
C TYR A 202 0.35 -0.36 -16.42
N THR A 203 0.70 0.92 -16.37
CA THR A 203 1.50 1.52 -15.31
C THR A 203 0.92 2.86 -14.91
N TYR A 204 1.19 3.33 -13.68
CA TYR A 204 0.64 4.59 -13.19
C TYR A 204 1.60 5.38 -12.29
N THR A 205 1.28 6.66 -12.12
CA THR A 205 1.94 7.60 -11.21
C THR A 205 0.91 8.29 -10.31
N ILE A 206 1.28 8.64 -9.09
CA ILE A 206 0.45 9.42 -8.16
C ILE A 206 0.76 10.91 -8.35
N ILE A 207 -0.24 11.75 -8.53
CA ILE A 207 -0.03 13.20 -8.55
C ILE A 207 0.11 13.70 -7.11
N THR A 208 1.11 14.54 -6.89
CA THR A 208 1.40 15.19 -5.61
C THR A 208 1.23 16.69 -5.75
N THR A 209 0.82 17.31 -4.65
CA THR A 209 0.70 18.76 -4.44
C THR A 209 1.37 19.13 -3.11
N ASP A 210 1.32 20.40 -2.73
CA ASP A 210 1.85 20.88 -1.45
C ASP A 210 1.09 20.28 -0.27
N SER A 211 1.77 20.05 0.86
CA SER A 211 1.10 19.58 2.06
C SER A 211 0.16 20.63 2.64
N ASN A 212 -1.06 20.19 3.01
CA ASN A 212 -1.99 21.00 3.79
C ASN A 212 -1.40 21.33 5.19
N LYS A 213 -2.08 22.20 5.95
CA LYS A 213 -1.62 22.64 7.28
C LYS A 213 -1.38 21.48 8.25
N GLN A 214 -2.19 20.42 8.15
CA GLN A 214 -2.10 19.25 9.02
C GLN A 214 -0.85 18.40 8.76
N LEU A 215 -0.45 18.22 7.49
CA LEU A 215 0.69 17.37 7.13
C LEU A 215 2.02 18.12 6.97
N LYS A 216 2.02 19.45 7.06
CA LYS A 216 3.22 20.28 6.83
C LYS A 216 4.38 20.03 7.81
N PHE A 217 4.11 19.47 9.00
CA PHE A 217 5.15 19.04 9.93
C PHE A 217 5.87 17.74 9.47
N LEU A 218 5.20 16.93 8.64
CA LEU A 218 5.62 15.58 8.25
C LEU A 218 6.41 15.59 6.93
N HIS A 219 5.91 16.31 5.92
CA HIS A 219 6.58 16.52 4.63
C HIS A 219 6.04 17.78 3.95
N ASP A 220 6.78 18.35 3.01
CA ASP A 220 6.35 19.50 2.18
C ASP A 220 5.30 19.15 1.09
N ARG A 221 5.09 17.86 0.80
CA ARG A 221 4.26 17.38 -0.32
C ARG A 221 3.40 16.18 0.08
N MET A 222 2.14 16.17 -0.34
CA MET A 222 1.17 15.09 -0.16
C MET A 222 0.59 14.63 -1.52
N PRO A 223 -0.04 13.45 -1.61
CA PRO A 223 -0.88 13.10 -2.76
C PRO A 223 -2.02 14.10 -2.94
N VAL A 224 -2.44 14.37 -4.18
CA VAL A 224 -3.74 15.00 -4.46
C VAL A 224 -4.81 13.95 -4.15
N ILE A 225 -5.68 14.24 -3.19
CA ILE A 225 -6.80 13.37 -2.79
C ILE A 225 -8.08 14.04 -3.29
N LEU A 226 -8.91 13.29 -4.01
CA LEU A 226 -10.25 13.70 -4.40
C LEU A 226 -11.27 12.93 -3.54
N ASP A 227 -12.42 13.52 -3.25
CA ASP A 227 -13.47 12.83 -2.51
C ASP A 227 -14.17 11.78 -3.37
N PRO A 228 -14.47 10.57 -2.83
CA PRO A 228 -15.30 9.58 -3.50
C PRO A 228 -16.65 10.16 -3.96
N GLY A 229 -17.17 9.71 -5.10
CA GLY A 229 -18.44 10.18 -5.69
C GLY A 229 -18.51 11.65 -6.14
N SER A 230 -17.51 12.48 -5.79
CA SER A 230 -17.53 13.93 -5.97
C SER A 230 -17.59 14.40 -7.43
N LYS A 231 -18.05 15.64 -7.63
CA LYS A 231 -18.05 16.30 -8.94
C LYS A 231 -16.63 16.50 -9.46
N GLU A 232 -15.69 16.76 -8.57
CA GLU A 232 -14.25 16.92 -8.81
C GLU A 232 -13.66 15.62 -9.33
N LEU A 233 -13.96 14.47 -8.69
CA LEU A 233 -13.52 13.15 -9.15
C LEU A 233 -14.16 12.80 -10.51
N LYS A 234 -15.47 13.03 -10.67
CA LYS A 234 -16.17 12.80 -11.95
C LYS A 234 -15.60 13.69 -13.07
N THR A 235 -15.26 14.94 -12.78
CA THR A 235 -14.58 15.87 -13.71
C THR A 235 -13.16 15.42 -14.04
N TRP A 236 -12.42 14.89 -13.06
CA TRP A 236 -11.08 14.35 -13.25
C TRP A 236 -11.10 13.09 -14.15
N LEU A 237 -12.11 12.24 -14.06
CA LEU A 237 -12.18 11.01 -14.87
C LEU A 237 -12.92 11.15 -16.20
N ASP A 238 -13.64 12.26 -16.43
CA ASP A 238 -14.45 12.48 -17.62
C ASP A 238 -13.64 12.30 -18.93
N PRO A 239 -13.93 11.27 -19.76
CA PRO A 239 -13.23 11.01 -21.01
C PRO A 239 -13.61 11.99 -22.13
N LYS A 240 -14.70 12.76 -21.98
CA LYS A 240 -15.05 13.84 -22.92
C LYS A 240 -14.05 15.00 -22.80
N ARG A 241 -13.39 15.16 -21.64
CA ARG A 241 -12.33 16.14 -21.39
C ARG A 241 -10.95 15.61 -21.81
N HIS A 242 -10.66 15.78 -23.10
CA HIS A 242 -9.43 15.29 -23.75
C HIS A 242 -8.36 16.39 -24.00
N GLU A 243 -8.50 17.55 -23.33
CA GLU A 243 -7.51 18.63 -23.30
C GLU A 243 -7.15 18.98 -21.84
N TRP A 244 -5.96 19.56 -21.61
CA TRP A 244 -5.55 20.01 -20.28
C TRP A 244 -6.06 21.44 -20.02
N SER A 245 -7.18 21.55 -19.31
CA SER A 245 -7.81 22.83 -18.97
C SER A 245 -7.32 23.40 -17.63
N LYS A 246 -7.57 24.70 -17.40
CA LYS A 246 -7.37 25.33 -16.09
C LYS A 246 -8.19 24.62 -15.00
N GLU A 247 -9.43 24.23 -15.31
CA GLU A 247 -10.30 23.49 -14.40
C GLU A 247 -9.64 22.19 -13.90
N LEU A 248 -9.06 21.37 -14.80
CA LEU A 248 -8.32 20.17 -14.41
C LEU A 248 -7.08 20.47 -13.56
N GLN A 249 -6.38 21.59 -13.81
CA GLN A 249 -5.25 22.03 -13.00
C GLN A 249 -5.68 22.49 -11.61
N ASP A 250 -6.82 23.20 -11.49
CA ASP A 250 -7.36 23.71 -10.23
C ASP A 250 -7.83 22.59 -9.28
N LEU A 251 -8.13 21.39 -9.80
CA LEU A 251 -8.40 20.19 -9.00
C LEU A 251 -7.16 19.68 -8.25
N LEU A 252 -5.95 20.01 -8.70
CA LEU A 252 -4.69 19.51 -8.14
C LEU A 252 -4.25 20.31 -6.90
N LYS A 253 -5.16 20.47 -5.93
CA LYS A 253 -4.97 21.24 -4.70
C LYS A 253 -4.72 20.33 -3.48
N PRO A 254 -4.13 20.84 -2.38
CA PRO A 254 -4.01 20.11 -1.13
C PRO A 254 -5.40 19.72 -0.59
N PHE A 255 -5.52 18.52 -0.02
CA PHE A 255 -6.79 18.05 0.54
C PHE A 255 -7.26 18.92 1.71
N ASP A 256 -8.54 19.31 1.69
CA ASP A 256 -9.19 20.22 2.62
C ASP A 256 -10.07 19.51 3.68
N GLY A 257 -10.43 18.25 3.46
CA GLY A 257 -11.09 17.40 4.46
C GLY A 257 -10.18 16.92 5.61
N GLU A 258 -10.78 16.23 6.58
CA GLU A 258 -10.08 15.77 7.78
C GLU A 258 -9.29 14.46 7.56
N LEU A 259 -8.00 14.48 7.91
CA LEU A 259 -7.15 13.29 7.95
C LEU A 259 -6.86 12.86 9.39
N GLU A 260 -6.48 11.61 9.57
CA GLU A 260 -5.75 11.14 10.75
C GLU A 260 -4.30 10.90 10.35
N CYS A 261 -3.37 11.27 11.22
CA CYS A 261 -1.93 11.06 11.02
C CYS A 261 -1.29 10.64 12.34
N TYR A 262 -0.68 9.46 12.37
CA TYR A 262 -0.09 8.89 13.59
C TYR A 262 1.15 8.05 13.29
N ALA A 263 2.07 7.99 14.26
CA ALA A 263 3.28 7.18 14.14
C ALA A 263 2.96 5.67 14.16
N VAL A 264 3.66 4.90 13.33
CA VAL A 264 3.50 3.45 13.16
C VAL A 264 4.83 2.69 13.30
N SER A 265 4.80 1.35 13.22
CA SER A 265 5.99 0.52 13.39
C SER A 265 7.08 0.83 12.36
N LYS A 266 8.34 0.96 12.83
CA LYS A 266 9.53 1.17 11.96
C LYS A 266 9.75 0.03 10.95
N GLU A 267 9.23 -1.16 11.23
CA GLU A 267 9.33 -2.35 10.36
C GLU A 267 8.68 -2.16 8.98
N VAL A 268 7.75 -1.21 8.82
CA VAL A 268 7.18 -0.85 7.50
C VAL A 268 8.25 -0.33 6.53
N GLY A 269 9.34 0.25 7.03
CA GLY A 269 10.44 0.76 6.21
C GLY A 269 11.06 -0.29 5.29
N LYS A 270 11.11 -1.56 5.74
CA LYS A 270 11.65 -2.68 4.98
C LYS A 270 10.63 -3.18 3.96
N VAL A 271 10.93 -2.99 2.68
CA VAL A 271 10.11 -3.48 1.55
C VAL A 271 9.97 -5.01 1.63
N GLY A 272 8.78 -5.52 1.34
CA GLY A 272 8.44 -6.95 1.39
C GLY A 272 7.91 -7.44 2.73
N ASN A 273 8.21 -6.76 3.86
CA ASN A 273 7.48 -7.00 5.10
C ASN A 273 6.00 -6.63 4.92
N ASN A 274 5.06 -7.46 5.40
CA ASN A 274 3.62 -7.19 5.35
C ASN A 274 2.98 -7.57 6.70
N SER A 275 2.25 -6.65 7.33
CA SER A 275 1.58 -6.91 8.62
C SER A 275 0.42 -5.93 8.85
N PRO A 276 -0.75 -6.38 9.36
CA PRO A 276 -1.83 -5.48 9.78
C PRO A 276 -1.38 -4.44 10.81
N SER A 277 -0.38 -4.77 11.63
CA SER A 277 0.20 -3.86 12.64
C SER A 277 0.82 -2.59 12.06
N PHE A 278 1.08 -2.52 10.75
CA PHE A 278 1.71 -1.36 10.12
C PHE A 278 0.75 -0.16 9.98
N ILE A 279 -0.57 -0.38 9.97
CA ILE A 279 -1.57 0.70 9.96
C ILE A 279 -2.12 1.02 11.37
N ILE A 280 -1.64 0.32 12.40
CA ILE A 280 -2.07 0.50 13.80
C ILE A 280 -1.14 1.52 14.49
N PRO A 281 -1.66 2.53 15.21
CA PRO A 281 -0.84 3.52 15.91
C PRO A 281 0.08 2.87 16.95
N VAL A 282 1.34 3.28 17.04
CA VAL A 282 2.30 2.68 18.01
C VAL A 282 1.85 2.79 19.47
N ALA A 283 1.14 3.87 19.81
CA ALA A 283 0.64 4.16 21.15
C ALA A 283 -0.73 3.51 21.46
N SER A 284 -1.36 2.83 20.49
CA SER A 284 -2.65 2.16 20.70
C SER A 284 -2.53 0.94 21.61
N LYS A 285 -3.62 0.55 22.27
CA LYS A 285 -3.68 -0.71 23.06
C LYS A 285 -3.64 -1.95 22.16
N GLU A 286 -4.13 -1.84 20.92
CA GLU A 286 -4.14 -2.89 19.90
C GLU A 286 -2.73 -3.27 19.42
N ASN A 287 -1.78 -2.34 19.50
CA ASN A 287 -0.38 -2.64 19.23
C ASN A 287 0.21 -3.53 20.34
N LYS A 288 0.36 -4.83 20.03
CA LYS A 288 1.01 -5.82 20.91
C LYS A 288 2.46 -5.49 21.28
N SER A 289 3.11 -4.55 20.57
CA SER A 289 4.47 -4.06 20.88
C SER A 289 4.49 -2.77 21.71
N ASN A 290 3.34 -2.20 22.09
CA ASN A 290 3.27 -0.98 22.88
C ASN A 290 3.87 -1.17 24.28
N ILE A 291 4.81 -0.30 24.67
CA ILE A 291 5.50 -0.37 25.96
C ILE A 291 4.53 -0.27 27.15
N ALA A 292 3.40 0.44 27.01
CA ALA A 292 2.36 0.51 28.02
C ALA A 292 1.73 -0.88 28.31
N ASN A 293 1.58 -1.72 27.28
CA ASN A 293 1.09 -3.09 27.44
C ASN A 293 2.13 -3.99 28.11
N PHE A 294 3.43 -3.78 27.86
CA PHE A 294 4.50 -4.47 28.58
C PHE A 294 4.51 -4.12 30.07
N PHE A 295 4.37 -2.84 30.43
CA PHE A 295 4.27 -2.43 31.83
C PHE A 295 3.00 -2.92 32.51
N ALA A 296 1.83 -2.84 31.85
CA ALA A 296 0.57 -3.38 32.41
C ALA A 296 0.66 -4.89 32.70
N ASN A 297 1.26 -5.67 31.79
CA ASN A 297 1.48 -7.10 32.00
C ASN A 297 2.51 -7.39 33.10
N ALA A 298 3.53 -6.54 33.28
CA ALA A 298 4.46 -6.64 34.39
C ALA A 298 3.77 -6.37 35.74
N SER A 299 2.93 -5.33 35.83
CA SER A 299 2.15 -5.01 37.03
C SER A 299 1.14 -6.10 37.39
N ALA A 300 0.47 -6.71 36.39
CA ALA A 300 -0.41 -7.87 36.61
C ALA A 300 0.36 -9.07 37.19
N LYS A 301 1.59 -9.31 36.70
CA LYS A 301 2.48 -10.39 37.16
C LYS A 301 3.14 -10.12 38.52
N GLN A 302 3.12 -8.88 39.00
CA GLN A 302 3.45 -8.54 40.39
C GLN A 302 2.25 -8.75 41.32
N LYS A 303 1.06 -8.27 40.96
CA LYS A 303 -0.16 -8.50 41.76
C LYS A 303 -0.46 -9.98 42.01
N SER A 304 -0.22 -10.85 41.01
CA SER A 304 -0.39 -12.30 41.17
C SER A 304 0.68 -12.99 42.03
N LYS A 305 1.82 -12.34 42.31
CA LYS A 305 2.83 -12.82 43.26
C LYS A 305 2.63 -12.31 44.69
N GLU A 306 2.03 -11.14 44.84
CA GLU A 306 1.78 -10.51 46.13
C GLU A 306 0.58 -11.15 46.85
N ALA A 307 -0.39 -11.67 46.09
CA ALA A 307 -1.54 -12.41 46.60
C ALA A 307 -1.23 -13.84 47.12
N THR A 308 0.01 -14.33 47.01
CA THR A 308 0.38 -15.71 47.41
C THR A 308 1.25 -15.77 48.67
N LYS A 309 1.34 -14.68 49.45
CA LYS A 309 2.18 -14.64 50.67
C LYS A 309 1.52 -13.92 51.84
N LEU A 310 0.53 -14.57 52.44
CA LEU A 310 0.10 -14.38 53.84
C LEU A 310 -0.29 -15.74 54.44
N GLU A 311 -0.26 -15.83 55.77
CA GLU A 311 0.10 -17.04 56.54
C GLU A 311 -1.04 -17.98 56.96
N PRO A 312 -0.75 -19.25 57.35
CA PRO A 312 -1.78 -20.23 57.65
C PRO A 312 -2.46 -19.98 59.00
N THR A 313 -3.78 -20.16 59.05
CA THR A 313 -4.56 -20.14 60.30
C THR A 313 -4.96 -21.57 60.68
N ILE A 314 -4.81 -21.89 61.97
CA ILE A 314 -5.03 -23.22 62.55
C ILE A 314 -6.53 -23.43 62.81
N GLU A 315 -7.08 -24.55 62.34
CA GLU A 315 -8.45 -24.98 62.68
C GLU A 315 -8.49 -25.61 64.08
N THR A 316 -9.46 -25.19 64.89
CA THR A 316 -9.84 -25.92 66.12
C THR A 316 -11.34 -26.21 66.07
N LYS A 317 -11.71 -27.49 66.24
CA LYS A 317 -13.09 -27.98 66.34
C LYS A 317 -13.78 -27.44 67.59
N GLU A 318 -15.07 -27.10 67.50
CA GLU A 318 -16.08 -27.49 68.50
C GLU A 318 -17.53 -27.25 67.99
N GLU A 319 -18.46 -28.07 68.49
CA GLU A 319 -19.90 -28.12 68.23
C GLU A 319 -20.56 -28.78 69.48
N PRO A 320 -21.88 -28.68 69.73
CA PRO A 320 -22.74 -27.50 69.83
C PRO A 320 -23.59 -27.50 71.13
N LYS A 321 -24.34 -26.42 71.44
CA LYS A 321 -25.49 -26.47 72.38
C LYS A 321 -26.64 -25.52 72.00
N GLU A 322 -27.87 -25.97 72.23
CA GLU A 322 -29.15 -25.31 71.94
C GLU A 322 -29.53 -24.20 72.93
N SER A 323 -30.34 -23.21 72.52
CA SER A 323 -31.65 -22.93 73.15
C SER A 323 -32.55 -21.92 72.36
N GLN A 324 -33.76 -22.39 72.07
CA GLN A 324 -35.11 -21.76 71.96
C GLN A 324 -35.35 -20.34 72.59
N VAL A 325 -36.39 -19.52 72.27
CA VAL A 325 -37.66 -19.63 71.49
C VAL A 325 -38.32 -18.23 71.23
N GLY A 326 -39.29 -18.14 70.30
CA GLY A 326 -40.38 -17.11 70.27
C GLY A 326 -40.42 -16.21 69.01
N GLN A 327 -41.17 -16.51 67.94
CA GLN A 327 -42.64 -16.35 67.72
C GLN A 327 -43.14 -14.89 67.57
N ASP A 328 -43.52 -14.47 66.35
CA ASP A 328 -44.95 -14.39 65.95
C ASP A 328 -45.16 -14.11 64.45
N GLN A 329 -46.37 -14.43 63.94
CA GLN A 329 -46.82 -14.30 62.54
C GLN A 329 -48.34 -13.95 62.53
N PRO A 330 -48.93 -13.38 61.45
CA PRO A 330 -49.59 -14.26 60.47
C PRO A 330 -49.67 -13.75 59.00
N VAL A 331 -50.12 -14.64 58.11
CA VAL A 331 -50.38 -14.49 56.65
C VAL A 331 -51.90 -14.25 56.37
N PRO A 332 -52.39 -13.98 55.13
CA PRO A 332 -52.58 -14.98 54.03
C PRO A 332 -52.02 -14.53 52.64
N GLU A 333 -51.41 -15.38 51.80
CA GLU A 333 -52.00 -16.37 50.86
C GLU A 333 -52.65 -15.68 49.61
N VAL A 334 -52.58 -16.12 48.33
CA VAL A 334 -52.27 -17.40 47.61
C VAL A 334 -51.67 -17.04 46.21
N ILE A 335 -50.77 -17.76 45.51
CA ILE A 335 -50.96 -18.95 44.62
C ILE A 335 -49.60 -19.44 44.00
N ALA A 336 -49.64 -20.62 43.34
CA ALA A 336 -48.59 -21.40 42.65
C ALA A 336 -47.94 -20.77 41.36
N LYS A 337 -46.91 -21.35 40.67
CA LYS A 337 -46.53 -22.77 40.51
C LYS A 337 -45.13 -22.96 39.84
N ALA A 338 -44.33 -23.94 40.32
CA ALA A 338 -43.37 -24.85 39.62
C ALA A 338 -42.44 -24.37 38.46
N ALA A 339 -41.20 -24.84 38.29
CA ALA A 339 -40.29 -25.67 39.11
C ALA A 339 -38.83 -25.60 38.55
N ASP A 340 -37.84 -25.58 39.45
CA ASP A 340 -36.72 -26.53 39.66
C ASP A 340 -36.29 -27.46 38.49
N GLU A 341 -35.02 -27.87 38.30
CA GLU A 341 -33.74 -27.48 38.92
C GLU A 341 -32.53 -27.92 38.05
N GLU A 342 -31.34 -27.67 38.59
CA GLU A 342 -29.95 -27.85 38.14
C GLU A 342 -29.51 -29.11 37.35
N GLY A 343 -28.28 -29.03 36.79
CA GLY A 343 -27.61 -30.15 36.12
C GLY A 343 -26.20 -29.84 35.61
N SER A 344 -25.29 -29.35 36.46
CA SER A 344 -23.88 -29.10 36.10
C SER A 344 -23.03 -30.37 36.05
N GLN A 345 -22.11 -30.50 35.07
CA GLN A 345 -20.78 -31.11 35.29
C GLN A 345 -19.81 -30.93 34.11
N GLU A 346 -18.53 -30.68 34.42
CA GLU A 346 -17.40 -30.80 33.49
C GLU A 346 -16.97 -32.27 33.32
N VAL A 347 -16.40 -32.64 32.16
CA VAL A 347 -15.59 -33.86 32.06
C VAL A 347 -14.34 -33.63 31.20
N VAL A 348 -13.20 -34.11 31.70
CA VAL A 348 -11.86 -34.03 31.11
C VAL A 348 -11.73 -34.93 29.87
N GLY A 349 -10.96 -34.50 28.87
CA GLY A 349 -10.81 -35.19 27.59
C GLY A 349 -9.92 -36.44 27.63
N VAL A 350 -10.12 -37.35 26.65
CA VAL A 350 -9.24 -38.49 26.38
C VAL A 350 -8.98 -38.63 24.87
N LYS A 351 -7.70 -38.83 24.57
CA LYS A 351 -7.09 -39.14 23.26
C LYS A 351 -7.69 -40.43 22.66
N ARG A 352 -7.95 -40.48 21.35
CA ARG A 352 -8.24 -41.74 20.63
C ARG A 352 -7.36 -41.90 19.40
N GLU A 353 -6.95 -43.14 19.18
CA GLU A 353 -6.03 -43.59 18.13
C GLU A 353 -6.82 -44.05 16.89
N ALA A 354 -6.10 -44.21 15.77
CA ALA A 354 -6.67 -44.63 14.49
C ALA A 354 -6.78 -46.17 14.40
N PRO A 355 -7.60 -46.69 13.45
CA PRO A 355 -7.47 -48.05 12.94
C PRO A 355 -6.80 -48.08 11.55
N ASP A 356 -5.85 -49.00 11.37
CA ASP A 356 -5.44 -49.55 10.07
C ASP A 356 -6.56 -50.50 9.54
N ALA A 357 -6.60 -51.04 8.31
CA ALA A 357 -5.74 -51.02 7.12
C ALA A 357 -6.60 -51.40 5.88
N VAL A 358 -6.21 -51.04 4.65
CA VAL A 358 -6.05 -52.01 3.53
C VAL A 358 -5.08 -51.46 2.47
N GLU A 359 -4.40 -52.34 1.75
CA GLU A 359 -3.32 -52.09 0.77
C GLU A 359 -3.84 -51.83 -0.66
N ASP A 360 -3.10 -51.12 -1.53
CA ASP A 360 -2.20 -51.72 -2.56
C ASP A 360 -1.47 -50.65 -3.43
N ALA A 361 -0.46 -51.08 -4.20
CA ALA A 361 0.14 -50.46 -5.40
C ALA A 361 1.17 -49.29 -5.26
N GLN A 362 2.38 -49.64 -4.83
CA GLN A 362 3.70 -49.33 -5.43
C GLN A 362 3.96 -47.99 -6.20
N GLU A 363 4.87 -47.15 -5.66
CA GLU A 363 6.01 -46.57 -6.41
C GLU A 363 7.10 -46.05 -5.43
N GLU A 364 8.40 -46.29 -5.70
CA GLU A 364 9.50 -45.91 -4.80
C GLU A 364 9.96 -44.44 -4.95
N PRO A 365 10.19 -43.68 -3.86
CA PRO A 365 10.78 -42.34 -3.94
C PRO A 365 12.32 -42.37 -3.96
N PRO A 366 12.98 -41.57 -4.82
CA PRO A 366 14.44 -41.61 -4.97
C PRO A 366 15.23 -41.05 -3.78
N ARG A 367 16.41 -41.63 -3.55
CA ARG A 367 17.27 -41.38 -2.38
C ARG A 367 17.85 -39.96 -2.33
N LYS A 368 17.92 -39.41 -1.11
CA LYS A 368 18.59 -38.12 -0.81
C LYS A 368 20.08 -38.17 -1.18
N MET A 369 20.50 -37.37 -2.17
CA MET A 369 21.92 -37.11 -2.40
C MET A 369 22.46 -36.04 -1.43
N LEU A 370 23.52 -36.38 -0.70
CA LEU A 370 24.29 -35.45 0.12
C LEU A 370 25.05 -34.47 -0.80
N ARG A 371 24.72 -33.17 -0.75
CA ARG A 371 25.53 -32.14 -1.43
C ARG A 371 26.75 -31.80 -0.58
N VAL A 372 27.93 -32.03 -1.16
CA VAL A 372 29.22 -31.62 -0.60
C VAL A 372 29.38 -30.10 -0.71
N SER A 373 29.74 -29.45 0.39
CA SER A 373 29.98 -28.00 0.46
C SER A 373 31.36 -27.64 -0.14
N PRO A 374 31.46 -26.65 -1.06
CA PRO A 374 32.75 -26.16 -1.52
C PRO A 374 33.41 -25.24 -0.48
N VAL A 375 34.68 -25.51 -0.19
CA VAL A 375 35.52 -24.74 0.74
C VAL A 375 35.72 -23.31 0.21
N LYS A 376 35.31 -22.30 0.99
CA LYS A 376 35.68 -20.89 0.73
C LYS A 376 36.92 -20.52 1.53
N GLY A 377 37.98 -20.14 0.81
CA GLY A 377 39.24 -19.67 1.40
C GLY A 377 39.10 -18.36 2.18
N ARG A 378 39.95 -18.19 3.19
CA ARG A 378 40.09 -16.95 3.97
C ARG A 378 40.40 -15.75 3.08
N GLN A 379 39.63 -14.67 3.20
CA GLN A 379 40.12 -13.30 2.99
C GLN A 379 39.73 -12.42 4.18
N SER A 380 40.61 -11.48 4.52
CA SER A 380 40.67 -10.80 5.82
C SER A 380 39.70 -9.64 5.96
N ARG A 381 39.24 -9.41 7.19
CA ARG A 381 38.53 -8.18 7.59
C ARG A 381 39.51 -7.00 7.55
N ILE A 382 39.07 -5.85 7.00
CA ILE A 382 39.70 -4.55 7.21
C ILE A 382 38.63 -3.59 7.72
N ASN A 383 38.84 -3.03 8.91
CA ASN A 383 37.97 -2.03 9.52
C ASN A 383 38.43 -0.61 9.11
N PRO A 384 37.53 0.35 8.81
CA PRO A 384 37.90 1.69 8.39
C PRO A 384 37.95 2.71 9.55
N THR A 385 39.02 2.70 10.36
CA THR A 385 39.33 3.81 11.31
C THR A 385 40.84 3.93 11.61
N SER A 386 41.51 4.96 11.07
CA SER A 386 42.56 5.73 11.77
C SER A 386 43.04 6.93 10.94
N ASN A 387 43.40 8.02 11.64
CA ASN A 387 44.04 9.22 11.06
C ASN A 387 45.57 9.01 10.96
N GLY A 388 46.24 9.62 9.98
CA GLY A 388 47.70 9.51 9.84
C GLY A 388 48.32 10.41 8.76
N SER A 389 48.56 11.67 9.11
CA SER A 389 49.45 12.67 8.48
C SER A 389 50.44 12.24 7.37
N ARG A 390 50.51 13.02 6.27
CA ARG A 390 51.75 13.67 5.78
C ARG A 390 51.50 14.65 4.61
N SER A 391 52.00 15.87 4.74
CA SER A 391 52.00 16.90 3.69
C SER A 391 53.24 16.77 2.77
N PRO A 392 53.15 17.12 1.48
CA PRO A 392 54.31 17.46 0.65
C PRO A 392 54.54 18.98 0.57
N VAL A 393 55.80 19.37 0.39
CA VAL A 393 56.31 20.75 0.45
C VAL A 393 56.39 21.39 -0.95
N LYS A 394 56.27 22.72 -1.03
CA LYS A 394 56.47 23.53 -2.25
C LYS A 394 57.94 23.55 -2.69
N SER A 395 58.21 23.41 -3.98
CA SER A 395 59.42 23.93 -4.65
C SER A 395 59.09 25.21 -5.44
N LYS A 396 60.07 26.13 -5.55
CA LYS A 396 59.97 27.42 -6.25
C LYS A 396 60.68 27.38 -7.61
N GLN A 397 60.11 28.05 -8.61
CA GLN A 397 60.70 28.82 -9.72
C GLN A 397 59.55 29.15 -10.71
N GLY A 398 59.51 30.23 -11.49
CA GLY A 398 60.38 31.40 -11.66
C GLY A 398 60.10 32.03 -13.04
N GLY A 399 59.93 33.37 -13.14
CA GLY A 399 59.66 34.10 -14.40
C GLY A 399 58.15 34.30 -14.71
N THR A 400 57.58 35.51 -14.69
CA THR A 400 57.68 36.66 -15.64
C THR A 400 56.99 36.44 -17.01
N GLN A 401 55.81 37.02 -17.21
CA GLN A 401 55.63 38.24 -18.04
C GLN A 401 54.17 38.78 -17.96
N LYS A 402 53.97 40.04 -18.39
CA LYS A 402 52.67 40.74 -18.47
C LYS A 402 52.26 40.89 -19.94
N ILE A 403 50.95 40.86 -20.23
CA ILE A 403 50.22 41.55 -21.33
C ILE A 403 48.72 41.27 -21.05
N THR A 404 47.86 42.17 -20.56
CA THR A 404 47.30 43.45 -21.06
C THR A 404 46.21 43.35 -22.14
N LYS A 405 44.94 43.47 -21.69
CA LYS A 405 43.74 43.96 -22.43
C LYS A 405 43.29 43.06 -23.62
N PHE A 406 42.10 43.20 -24.25
CA PHE A 406 41.08 44.26 -24.31
C PHE A 406 39.64 43.69 -24.34
N PHE A 407 38.65 44.58 -24.15
CA PHE A 407 37.21 44.32 -24.29
C PHE A 407 36.71 44.52 -25.75
N ALA A 408 35.52 43.95 -26.00
CA ALA A 408 34.42 44.47 -26.84
C ALA A 408 34.28 44.12 -28.34
N ASN A 409 33.07 43.60 -28.62
CA ASN A 409 32.10 44.01 -29.64
C ASN A 409 31.95 43.31 -31.00
N SER A 410 30.66 43.14 -31.32
CA SER A 410 30.02 42.87 -32.63
C SER A 410 30.17 41.44 -33.17
N SER A 411 29.12 40.79 -33.70
CA SER A 411 27.75 41.26 -34.04
C SER A 411 26.66 40.28 -33.62
#